data_AF-A0A803R5P5-F1
#
_entry.id   AF-A0A803R5P5-F1
#
_cell.length_a   1.000
_cell.length_b   1.000
_cell.length_c   1.000
_cell.angle_alpha   90.00
_cell.angle_beta   90.00
_cell.angle_gamma   90.00
#
_symmetry.space_group_name_H-M   'P 1'
#
loop_
_entity.id
_entity.type
_entity.pdbx_description
1 polymer ?
#
loop_
_entity_poly.entity_id
_entity_poly.type
_entity_poly.pdbx_seq_one_letter_code
_entity_poly.pdbx_strand_id
1 'polypeptide(L)'
;MSLELFSEMIERGIKPNDVTFVGVLHACSHAGLVDEGLQHLNSMFDKHGILPSPKHYTCVVDMLGRTGQLDKAYQLAKSIQLDQNSGALVWGTLLSASRLHGRVDIAIEASKKLIESNQQVAGAYVALSNTYVLAGEWDKAHNIRSKMKQNQVRKEPGCSWIEIKDSTYVFYAGDISSCKQGTEVVNLLRELESRMKERGYIGGSIGLVFVDVEEEAKEEIVGLHSERLALGFALLNIPKGVTIRIMKNLRMCTDCHEAFKLISKIVERDFVVRDVNRFHHFKNGHCTCSDFW
;
A
#
# COMPACT_ATOMS: atom_id res chain seq x y z
N MET A 1 -14.41 19.42 -1.78
CA MET A 1 -15.19 18.92 -2.93
C MET A 1 -16.24 17.86 -2.55
N SER A 2 -15.91 16.61 -2.19
CA SER A 2 -16.95 15.59 -1.94
C SER A 2 -17.91 15.94 -0.78
N LEU A 3 -17.39 16.49 0.32
CA LEU A 3 -18.21 16.92 1.47
C LEU A 3 -19.06 18.14 1.15
N GLU A 4 -18.54 19.09 0.37
CA GLU A 4 -19.28 20.27 -0.09
C GLU A 4 -20.46 19.86 -0.99
N LEU A 5 -20.23 18.94 -1.94
CA LEU A 5 -21.27 18.41 -2.81
C LEU A 5 -22.33 17.63 -2.01
N PHE A 6 -21.92 16.93 -0.94
CA PHE A 6 -22.86 16.28 -0.04
C PHE A 6 -23.73 17.31 0.71
N SER A 7 -23.13 18.38 1.24
CA SER A 7 -23.89 19.46 1.89
C SER A 7 -24.88 20.11 0.92
N GLU A 8 -24.44 20.44 -0.31
CA GLU A 8 -25.31 20.99 -1.35
C GLU A 8 -26.47 20.03 -1.70
N MET A 9 -26.20 18.73 -1.78
CA MET A 9 -27.20 17.70 -2.03
C MET A 9 -28.31 17.74 -0.96
N ILE A 10 -27.92 17.83 0.33
CA ILE A 10 -28.86 17.91 1.45
C ILE A 10 -29.64 19.23 1.42
N GLU A 11 -28.97 20.37 1.18
CA GLU A 11 -29.61 21.69 1.08
C GLU A 11 -30.66 21.75 -0.04
N ARG A 12 -30.40 21.05 -1.15
CA ARG A 12 -31.33 20.94 -2.28
C ARG A 12 -32.44 19.91 -2.07
N GLY A 13 -32.52 19.28 -0.89
CA GLY A 13 -33.52 18.26 -0.56
C GLY A 13 -33.34 16.93 -1.28
N ILE A 14 -32.17 16.69 -1.88
CA ILE A 14 -31.86 15.45 -2.59
C ILE A 14 -31.43 14.41 -1.54
N LYS A 15 -32.09 13.25 -1.54
CA LYS A 15 -31.83 12.21 -0.53
C LYS A 15 -30.55 11.43 -0.84
N PRO A 16 -29.60 11.34 0.10
CA PRO A 16 -28.42 10.50 -0.06
C PRO A 16 -28.81 9.03 -0.09
N ASN A 17 -27.96 8.21 -0.70
CA ASN A 17 -28.07 6.75 -0.72
C ASN A 17 -26.79 6.11 -0.16
N ASP A 18 -26.75 4.78 -0.15
CA ASP A 18 -25.60 4.01 0.34
C ASP A 18 -24.30 4.39 -0.40
N VAL A 19 -24.34 4.52 -1.72
CA VAL A 19 -23.15 4.89 -2.52
C VAL A 19 -22.66 6.31 -2.19
N THR A 20 -23.58 7.23 -1.91
CA THR A 20 -23.24 8.61 -1.50
C THR A 20 -22.42 8.58 -0.20
N PHE A 21 -22.86 7.81 0.79
CA PHE A 21 -22.16 7.69 2.07
C PHE A 21 -20.79 7.02 1.95
N VAL A 22 -20.62 6.05 1.04
CA VAL A 22 -19.28 5.51 0.73
C VAL A 22 -18.35 6.63 0.26
N GLY A 23 -18.80 7.50 -0.65
CA GLY A 23 -18.01 8.62 -1.15
C GLY A 23 -17.64 9.64 -0.06
N VAL A 24 -18.60 9.98 0.80
CA VAL A 24 -18.41 10.88 1.96
C VAL A 24 -17.39 10.30 2.95
N LEU A 25 -17.60 9.06 3.40
CA LEU A 25 -16.72 8.42 4.38
C LEU A 25 -15.31 8.19 3.81
N HIS A 26 -15.20 7.87 2.52
CA HIS A 26 -13.92 7.76 1.84
C HIS A 26 -13.18 9.11 1.81
N ALA A 27 -13.89 10.21 1.56
CA ALA A 27 -13.31 11.55 1.61
C ALA A 27 -12.82 11.91 3.03
N CYS A 28 -13.62 11.62 4.06
CA CYS A 28 -13.21 11.79 5.46
C CYS A 28 -11.95 10.96 5.79
N SER A 29 -11.87 9.72 5.29
CA SER A 29 -10.69 8.85 5.51
C SER A 29 -9.42 9.47 4.94
N HIS A 30 -9.52 10.01 3.73
CA HIS A 30 -8.39 10.63 3.03
C HIS A 30 -7.98 11.98 3.64
N ALA A 31 -8.93 12.70 4.22
CA ALA A 31 -8.70 13.98 4.88
C ALA A 31 -8.34 13.85 6.37
N GLY A 32 -8.39 12.62 6.93
CA GLY A 32 -8.16 12.39 8.37
C GLY A 32 -9.27 12.96 9.28
N LEU A 33 -10.46 13.21 8.74
CA LEU A 33 -11.58 13.84 9.44
C LEU A 33 -12.38 12.78 10.24
N VAL A 34 -11.79 12.30 11.33
CA VAL A 34 -12.33 11.17 12.12
C VAL A 34 -13.70 11.47 12.70
N ASP A 35 -13.85 12.62 13.37
CA ASP A 35 -15.09 12.96 14.07
C ASP A 35 -16.26 13.15 13.10
N GLU A 36 -16.00 13.83 11.97
CA GLU A 36 -16.98 14.03 10.91
C GLU A 36 -17.35 12.71 10.23
N GLY A 37 -16.38 11.83 9.97
CA GLY A 37 -16.61 10.50 9.42
C GLY A 37 -17.50 9.64 10.33
N LEU A 38 -17.24 9.63 11.64
CA LEU A 38 -18.09 8.92 12.61
C LEU A 38 -19.49 9.53 12.71
N GLN A 39 -19.60 10.86 12.66
CA GLN A 39 -20.88 11.55 12.64
C GLN A 39 -21.70 11.16 11.40
N HIS A 40 -21.06 11.09 10.23
CA HIS A 40 -21.73 10.65 9.00
C HIS A 40 -22.19 9.20 9.09
N LEU A 41 -21.35 8.29 9.59
CA LEU A 41 -21.73 6.88 9.78
C LEU A 41 -22.98 6.76 10.67
N ASN A 42 -23.01 7.44 11.81
CA ASN A 42 -24.16 7.40 12.73
C ASN A 42 -25.41 8.03 12.09
N SER A 43 -25.23 9.13 11.34
CA SER A 43 -26.34 9.81 10.66
C SER A 43 -27.04 8.97 9.60
N MET A 44 -26.36 7.96 9.04
CA MET A 44 -26.93 7.11 7.98
C MET A 44 -28.27 6.51 8.41
N PHE A 45 -28.32 5.88 9.59
CA PHE A 45 -29.55 5.30 10.09
C PHE A 45 -30.43 6.37 10.74
N ASP A 46 -29.87 7.16 11.66
CA ASP A 46 -30.64 8.08 12.51
C ASP A 46 -31.34 9.19 11.72
N LYS A 47 -30.72 9.68 10.64
CA LYS A 47 -31.25 10.80 9.83
C LYS A 47 -31.75 10.40 8.45
N HIS A 48 -31.18 9.35 7.87
CA HIS A 48 -31.47 8.97 6.48
C HIS A 48 -32.14 7.59 6.34
N GLY A 49 -32.28 6.82 7.44
CA GLY A 49 -32.88 5.48 7.41
C GLY A 49 -32.08 4.45 6.61
N ILE A 50 -30.78 4.70 6.40
CA ILE A 50 -29.88 3.83 5.64
C ILE A 50 -29.07 2.99 6.61
N LEU A 51 -29.18 1.67 6.51
CA LEU A 51 -28.38 0.76 7.31
C LEU A 51 -26.92 0.77 6.80
N PRO A 52 -25.92 1.00 7.67
CA PRO A 52 -24.52 0.92 7.29
C PRO A 52 -24.16 -0.49 6.79
N SER A 53 -23.68 -0.55 5.55
CA SER A 53 -23.15 -1.77 4.94
C SER A 53 -21.65 -1.96 5.26
N PRO A 54 -21.08 -3.15 4.99
CA PRO A 54 -19.65 -3.44 5.23
C PRO A 54 -18.70 -2.43 4.59
N LYS A 55 -19.06 -1.89 3.40
CA LYS A 55 -18.26 -0.87 2.69
C LYS A 55 -18.10 0.41 3.52
N HIS A 56 -19.16 0.85 4.20
CA HIS A 56 -19.13 2.04 5.05
C HIS A 56 -18.22 1.83 6.26
N TYR A 57 -18.35 0.67 6.91
CA TYR A 57 -17.46 0.30 8.01
C TYR A 57 -16.00 0.16 7.56
N THR A 58 -15.73 -0.39 6.38
CA THR A 58 -14.38 -0.43 5.82
C THR A 58 -13.77 0.97 5.69
N CYS A 59 -14.53 1.97 5.22
CA CYS A 59 -14.05 3.35 5.15
C CYS A 59 -13.72 3.92 6.54
N VAL A 60 -14.54 3.64 7.55
CA VAL A 60 -14.31 4.12 8.92
C VAL A 60 -13.14 3.40 9.60
N VAL A 61 -12.99 2.10 9.38
CA VAL A 61 -11.82 1.33 9.85
C VAL A 61 -10.53 1.81 9.16
N ASP A 62 -10.57 2.14 7.86
CA ASP A 62 -9.44 2.74 7.15
C ASP A 62 -9.05 4.09 7.76
N MET A 63 -10.05 4.95 8.02
CA MET A 63 -9.86 6.26 8.63
C MET A 63 -9.25 6.19 10.03
N LEU A 64 -9.80 5.33 10.90
CA LEU A 64 -9.26 5.09 12.25
C LEU A 64 -7.85 4.47 12.17
N GLY A 65 -7.64 3.54 11.24
CA GLY A 65 -6.36 2.90 11.00
C GLY A 65 -5.28 3.90 10.60
N ARG A 66 -5.55 4.76 9.61
CA ARG A 66 -4.63 5.80 9.13
C ARG A 66 -4.26 6.83 10.20
N THR A 67 -5.18 7.11 11.12
CA THR A 67 -4.96 8.07 12.22
C THR A 67 -4.39 7.40 13.48
N GLY A 68 -3.99 6.12 13.40
CA GLY A 68 -3.38 5.38 14.50
C GLY A 68 -4.34 4.94 15.61
N GLN A 69 -5.65 5.15 15.45
CA GLN A 69 -6.68 4.75 16.42
C GLN A 69 -7.06 3.27 16.28
N LEU A 70 -6.06 2.40 16.28
CA LEU A 70 -6.22 0.98 15.95
C LEU A 70 -7.11 0.19 16.91
N ASP A 71 -7.10 0.52 18.20
CA ASP A 71 -7.98 -0.17 19.16
C ASP A 71 -9.46 0.10 18.84
N LYS A 72 -9.81 1.34 18.50
CA LYS A 72 -11.16 1.69 18.05
C LYS A 72 -11.50 0.99 16.73
N ALA A 73 -10.56 0.97 15.79
CA ALA A 73 -10.73 0.30 14.51
C ALA A 73 -10.99 -1.21 14.69
N TYR A 74 -10.26 -1.85 15.60
CA TYR A 74 -10.41 -3.26 15.93
C TYR A 74 -11.73 -3.56 16.65
N GLN A 75 -12.12 -2.74 17.63
CA GLN A 75 -13.43 -2.91 18.29
C GLN A 75 -14.58 -2.76 17.29
N LEU A 76 -14.49 -1.79 16.37
CA LEU A 76 -15.47 -1.64 15.29
C LEU A 76 -15.48 -2.86 14.37
N ALA A 77 -14.31 -3.38 13.98
CA ALA A 77 -14.24 -4.59 13.15
C ALA A 77 -14.89 -5.82 13.83
N LYS A 78 -14.78 -5.94 15.15
CA LYS A 78 -15.42 -7.03 15.92
C LYS A 78 -16.91 -6.82 16.16
N SER A 79 -17.37 -5.59 16.29
CA SER A 79 -18.78 -5.30 16.58
C SER A 79 -19.68 -5.58 15.39
N ILE A 80 -19.14 -5.52 14.17
CA ILE A 80 -19.92 -5.80 12.98
C ILE A 80 -20.08 -7.33 12.86
N GLN A 81 -21.29 -7.83 13.07
CA GLN A 81 -21.68 -9.20 12.76
C GLN A 81 -21.75 -9.37 11.23
N LEU A 82 -20.59 -9.40 10.59
CA LEU A 82 -20.47 -9.61 9.16
C LEU A 82 -20.63 -11.09 8.88
N ASP A 83 -21.36 -11.43 7.81
CA ASP A 83 -21.19 -12.72 7.19
C ASP A 83 -19.72 -12.90 6.78
N GLN A 84 -19.26 -14.15 6.67
CA GLN A 84 -17.84 -14.45 6.44
C GLN A 84 -17.25 -13.76 5.19
N ASN A 85 -18.09 -13.43 4.20
CA ASN A 85 -17.66 -12.81 2.95
C ASN A 85 -17.53 -11.29 3.05
N SER A 86 -18.41 -10.64 3.81
CA SER A 86 -18.40 -9.18 3.99
C SER A 86 -17.36 -8.69 4.99
N GLY A 87 -16.90 -9.56 5.90
CA GLY A 87 -15.82 -9.29 6.86
C GLY A 87 -14.45 -9.06 6.23
N ALA A 88 -14.19 -9.66 5.06
CA ALA A 88 -12.85 -9.68 4.49
C ALA A 88 -12.29 -8.28 4.17
N LEU A 89 -13.13 -7.37 3.68
CA LEU A 89 -12.70 -5.99 3.40
C LEU A 89 -12.28 -5.26 4.67
N VAL A 90 -13.05 -5.40 5.75
CA VAL A 90 -12.77 -4.77 7.04
C VAL A 90 -11.49 -5.34 7.65
N TRP A 91 -11.35 -6.66 7.70
CA TRP A 91 -10.15 -7.32 8.24
C TRP A 91 -8.90 -7.06 7.38
N GLY A 92 -9.03 -6.98 6.05
CA GLY A 92 -7.93 -6.61 5.15
C GLY A 92 -7.43 -5.18 5.36
N THR A 93 -8.35 -4.24 5.55
CA THR A 93 -8.02 -2.85 5.91
C THR A 93 -7.34 -2.79 7.28
N LEU A 94 -7.89 -3.49 8.27
CA LEU A 94 -7.33 -3.51 9.62
C LEU A 94 -5.94 -4.15 9.65
N LEU A 95 -5.72 -5.24 8.89
CA LEU A 95 -4.42 -5.86 8.73
C LEU A 95 -3.39 -4.88 8.16
N SER A 96 -3.77 -4.13 7.13
CA SER A 96 -2.90 -3.14 6.51
C SER A 96 -2.50 -2.03 7.49
N ALA A 97 -3.47 -1.49 8.24
CA ALA A 97 -3.21 -0.46 9.24
C ALA A 97 -2.41 -0.99 10.43
N SER A 98 -2.69 -2.21 10.90
CA SER A 98 -1.98 -2.84 12.02
C SER A 98 -0.50 -3.06 11.70
N ARG A 99 -0.18 -3.47 10.48
CA ARG A 99 1.21 -3.57 10.01
C ARG A 99 1.90 -2.21 9.92
N LEU A 100 1.19 -1.17 9.48
CA LEU A 100 1.73 0.19 9.39
C LEU A 100 2.15 0.73 10.77
N HIS A 101 1.37 0.46 11.80
CA HIS A 101 1.62 0.96 13.17
C HIS A 101 2.27 -0.07 14.11
N GLY A 102 2.74 -1.20 13.58
CA GLY A 102 3.44 -2.22 14.39
C GLY A 102 2.56 -2.93 15.44
N ARG A 103 1.23 -2.93 15.27
CA ARG A 103 0.30 -3.68 16.14
C ARG A 103 0.21 -5.15 15.73
N VAL A 104 1.23 -5.90 16.15
CA VAL A 104 1.44 -7.32 15.86
C VAL A 104 0.24 -8.17 16.28
N ASP A 105 -0.35 -7.88 17.44
CA ASP A 105 -1.52 -8.55 17.99
C ASP A 105 -2.71 -8.53 17.03
N ILE A 106 -3.09 -7.34 16.55
CA ILE A 106 -4.22 -7.16 15.64
C ILE A 106 -3.90 -7.73 14.25
N ALA A 107 -2.66 -7.56 13.77
CA ALA A 107 -2.23 -8.08 12.47
C ALA A 107 -2.31 -9.62 12.40
N ILE A 108 -1.96 -10.32 13.49
CA ILE A 108 -2.08 -11.78 13.57
C ILE A 108 -3.55 -12.21 13.48
N GLU A 109 -4.43 -11.59 14.27
CA GLU A 109 -5.85 -11.94 14.28
C GLU A 109 -6.53 -11.66 12.94
N ALA A 110 -6.31 -10.46 12.37
CA ALA A 110 -6.86 -10.08 11.08
C ALA A 110 -6.41 -11.05 9.96
N SER A 111 -5.14 -11.45 9.95
CA SER A 111 -4.65 -12.41 8.96
C SER A 111 -5.29 -13.79 9.11
N LYS A 112 -5.48 -14.28 10.35
CA LYS A 112 -6.15 -15.56 10.61
C LYS A 112 -7.60 -15.52 10.13
N LYS A 113 -8.34 -14.44 10.43
CA LYS A 113 -9.73 -14.25 9.97
C LYS A 113 -9.85 -14.29 8.45
N LEU A 114 -8.91 -13.65 7.74
CA LEU A 114 -8.88 -13.67 6.27
C LEU A 114 -8.61 -15.07 5.72
N ILE A 115 -7.63 -15.78 6.28
CA ILE A 115 -7.31 -17.16 5.90
C ILE A 115 -8.51 -18.10 6.17
N GLU A 116 -9.15 -17.99 7.34
CA GLU A 116 -10.35 -18.76 7.71
C GLU A 116 -11.52 -18.50 6.76
N SER A 117 -11.72 -17.25 6.34
CA SER A 117 -12.76 -16.87 5.37
C SER A 117 -12.46 -17.28 3.92
N ASN A 118 -11.26 -17.82 3.65
CA ASN A 118 -10.75 -18.12 2.32
C ASN A 118 -10.76 -16.89 1.37
N GLN A 119 -10.62 -15.68 1.91
CA GLN A 119 -10.58 -14.41 1.17
C GLN A 119 -9.17 -13.80 1.24
N GLN A 120 -8.70 -13.22 0.13
CA GLN A 120 -7.37 -12.59 0.02
C GLN A 120 -6.21 -13.47 0.53
N VAL A 121 -6.35 -14.78 0.34
CA VAL A 121 -5.62 -15.82 1.07
C VAL A 121 -4.09 -15.68 0.93
N ALA A 122 -3.59 -15.48 -0.28
CA ALA A 122 -2.15 -15.31 -0.51
C ALA A 122 -1.57 -14.08 0.20
N GLY A 123 -2.31 -12.96 0.20
CA GLY A 123 -1.91 -11.74 0.90
C GLY A 123 -1.90 -11.92 2.42
N ALA A 124 -2.92 -12.58 2.96
CA ALA A 124 -3.06 -12.85 4.39
C ALA A 124 -1.99 -13.83 4.91
N TYR A 125 -1.66 -14.90 4.17
CA TYR A 125 -0.56 -15.81 4.51
C TYR A 125 0.78 -15.08 4.61
N VAL A 126 1.10 -14.27 3.60
CA VAL A 126 2.36 -13.51 3.57
C VAL A 126 2.40 -12.49 4.71
N ALA A 127 1.31 -11.76 4.93
CA ALA A 127 1.22 -10.80 6.02
C ALA A 127 1.38 -11.45 7.39
N LEU A 128 0.75 -12.60 7.63
CA LEU A 128 0.86 -13.36 8.88
C LEU A 128 2.30 -13.86 9.11
N SER A 129 2.91 -14.45 8.08
CA SER A 129 4.29 -14.93 8.14
C SER A 129 5.26 -13.79 8.50
N ASN A 130 5.15 -12.65 7.81
CA ASN A 130 5.99 -11.48 8.09
C ASN A 130 5.72 -10.90 9.49
N THR A 131 4.48 -10.97 9.97
CA THR A 131 4.13 -10.50 11.32
C THR A 131 4.74 -11.39 12.40
N TYR A 132 4.76 -12.71 12.21
CA TYR A 132 5.45 -13.63 13.11
C TYR A 132 6.97 -13.43 13.12
N VAL A 133 7.58 -13.15 11.96
CA VAL A 133 8.99 -12.75 11.88
C VAL A 133 9.28 -11.52 12.74
N LEU A 134 8.46 -10.46 12.60
CA LEU A 134 8.61 -9.24 13.40
C LEU A 134 8.40 -9.48 14.90
N ALA A 135 7.62 -10.49 15.26
CA ALA A 135 7.40 -10.91 16.65
C ALA A 135 8.51 -11.83 17.20
N GLY A 136 9.51 -12.22 16.38
CA GLY A 136 10.54 -13.20 16.74
C GLY A 136 10.04 -14.66 16.77
N GLU A 137 8.83 -14.92 16.27
CA GLU A 137 8.20 -16.24 16.26
C GLU A 137 8.52 -17.00 14.96
N TRP A 138 9.80 -17.29 14.74
CA TRP A 138 10.34 -17.88 13.51
C TRP A 138 9.67 -19.20 13.12
N ASP A 139 9.44 -20.10 14.08
CA ASP A 139 8.80 -21.40 13.85
C ASP A 139 7.37 -21.24 13.30
N LYS A 140 6.62 -20.27 13.82
CA LYS A 140 5.27 -19.98 13.33
C LYS A 140 5.33 -19.36 11.94
N ALA A 141 6.27 -18.46 11.68
CA ALA A 141 6.47 -17.90 10.34
C ALA A 141 6.77 -18.98 9.30
N HIS A 142 7.65 -19.93 9.64
CA HIS A 142 7.99 -21.07 8.79
C HIS A 142 6.77 -21.98 8.56
N ASN A 143 6.04 -22.35 9.61
CA ASN A 143 4.83 -23.16 9.50
C ASN A 143 3.78 -22.53 8.56
N ILE A 144 3.55 -21.21 8.68
CA ILE A 144 2.63 -20.48 7.79
C ILE A 144 3.08 -20.54 6.32
N ARG A 145 4.38 -20.45 6.02
CA ARG A 145 4.90 -20.60 4.65
C ARG A 145 4.76 -22.03 4.14
N SER A 146 5.02 -23.02 4.97
CA SER A 146 4.81 -24.43 4.64
C SER A 146 3.33 -24.72 4.36
N LYS A 147 2.42 -24.16 5.17
CA LYS A 147 0.96 -24.26 4.95
C LYS A 147 0.52 -23.57 3.64
N MET A 148 1.12 -22.43 3.31
CA MET A 148 0.87 -21.73 2.04
C MET A 148 1.26 -22.63 0.83
N LYS A 149 2.43 -23.31 0.90
CA LYS A 149 2.87 -24.26 -0.13
C LYS A 149 1.94 -25.48 -0.24
N GLN A 150 1.60 -26.10 0.90
CA GLN A 150 0.70 -27.26 0.95
C GLN A 150 -0.67 -26.95 0.36
N ASN A 151 -1.21 -25.76 0.65
CA ASN A 151 -2.48 -25.29 0.10
C ASN A 151 -2.38 -24.76 -1.33
N GLN A 152 -1.21 -24.87 -1.98
CA GLN A 152 -0.92 -24.37 -3.33
C GLN A 152 -1.24 -22.88 -3.52
N VAL A 153 -1.20 -22.11 -2.43
CA VAL A 153 -1.47 -20.68 -2.46
C VAL A 153 -0.20 -19.99 -2.96
N ARG A 154 -0.28 -19.31 -4.10
CA ARG A 154 0.82 -18.50 -4.63
C ARG A 154 0.44 -17.03 -4.59
N LYS A 155 1.39 -16.18 -4.22
CA LYS A 155 1.24 -14.74 -4.31
C LYS A 155 1.87 -14.27 -5.61
N GLU A 156 1.14 -13.46 -6.38
CA GLU A 156 1.73 -12.76 -7.52
C GLU A 156 2.86 -11.82 -7.03
N PRO A 157 4.06 -11.91 -7.61
CA PRO A 157 5.16 -11.06 -7.22
C PRO A 157 4.82 -9.59 -7.54
N GLY A 158 5.34 -8.69 -6.70
CA GLY A 158 5.27 -7.27 -6.95
C GLY A 158 6.15 -6.91 -8.15
N CYS A 159 5.58 -6.25 -9.15
CA CYS A 159 6.31 -5.79 -10.32
C CYS A 159 6.01 -4.32 -10.61
N SER A 160 6.95 -3.70 -11.30
CA SER A 160 6.77 -2.38 -11.90
C SER A 160 7.08 -2.50 -13.38
N TRP A 161 6.37 -1.75 -14.22
CA TRP A 161 6.62 -1.76 -15.65
C TRP A 161 6.54 -0.37 -16.25
N ILE A 162 7.22 -0.22 -17.38
CA ILE A 162 7.20 0.98 -18.20
C ILE A 162 6.91 0.60 -19.65
N GLU A 163 6.35 1.56 -20.38
CA GLU A 163 6.10 1.44 -21.82
C GLU A 163 6.96 2.47 -22.54
N ILE A 164 7.82 1.99 -23.43
CA ILE A 164 8.63 2.82 -24.32
C ILE A 164 8.28 2.44 -25.75
N LYS A 165 7.62 3.36 -26.47
CA LYS A 165 7.05 3.08 -27.80
C LYS A 165 6.10 1.88 -27.71
N ASP A 166 6.28 0.86 -28.56
CA ASP A 166 5.44 -0.34 -28.62
C ASP A 166 5.99 -1.50 -27.77
N SER A 167 6.88 -1.21 -26.81
CA SER A 167 7.53 -2.23 -25.98
C SER A 167 7.26 -1.99 -24.49
N THR A 168 6.84 -3.05 -23.80
CA THR A 168 6.65 -3.07 -22.35
C THR A 168 7.83 -3.75 -21.67
N TYR A 169 8.39 -3.10 -20.65
CA TYR A 169 9.50 -3.61 -19.86
C TYR A 169 9.05 -3.81 -18.43
N VAL A 170 9.14 -5.04 -17.93
CA VAL A 170 8.67 -5.45 -16.59
C VAL A 170 9.87 -5.74 -15.69
N PHE A 171 9.79 -5.26 -14.45
CA PHE A 171 10.85 -5.38 -13.45
C PHE A 171 10.30 -6.02 -12.18
N TYR A 172 11.08 -6.92 -11.60
CA TYR A 172 10.79 -7.57 -10.32
C TYR A 172 11.86 -7.17 -9.30
N ALA A 173 11.49 -7.13 -8.02
CA ALA A 173 12.44 -6.77 -6.98
C ALA A 173 13.60 -7.78 -6.95
N GLY A 174 14.84 -7.29 -6.86
CA GLY A 174 16.05 -8.12 -6.88
C GLY A 174 16.40 -8.78 -8.22
N ASP A 175 15.52 -8.78 -9.22
CA ASP A 175 15.80 -9.38 -10.52
C ASP A 175 16.46 -8.38 -11.47
N ILE A 176 17.79 -8.44 -11.52
CA ILE A 176 18.61 -7.68 -12.46
C ILE A 176 18.90 -8.51 -13.73
N SER A 177 18.77 -9.83 -13.63
CA SER A 177 19.20 -10.80 -14.66
C SER A 177 18.36 -10.74 -15.92
N SER A 178 17.09 -10.36 -15.79
CA SER A 178 16.16 -10.17 -16.91
C SER A 178 16.45 -8.91 -17.74
N CYS A 179 17.28 -7.99 -17.25
CA CYS A 179 17.63 -6.75 -17.96
C CYS A 179 19.03 -6.83 -18.57
N LYS A 180 19.12 -6.73 -19.91
CA LYS A 180 20.41 -6.67 -20.62
C LYS A 180 21.29 -5.47 -20.21
N GLN A 181 20.67 -4.40 -19.72
CA GLN A 181 21.33 -3.19 -19.20
C GLN A 181 21.36 -3.14 -17.66
N GLY A 182 21.24 -4.31 -17.01
CA GLY A 182 21.08 -4.39 -15.56
C GLY A 182 22.26 -3.76 -14.80
N THR A 183 23.48 -3.92 -15.30
CA THR A 183 24.68 -3.33 -14.69
C THR A 183 24.65 -1.80 -14.72
N GLU A 184 24.28 -1.21 -15.85
CA GLU A 184 24.15 0.24 -16.04
C GLU A 184 23.05 0.81 -15.15
N VAL A 185 21.90 0.12 -15.06
CA VAL A 185 20.81 0.49 -14.16
C VAL A 185 21.27 0.50 -12.71
N VAL A 186 21.96 -0.56 -12.25
CA VAL A 186 22.45 -0.65 -10.87
C VAL A 186 23.47 0.44 -10.57
N ASN A 187 24.37 0.74 -11.50
CA ASN A 187 25.37 1.80 -11.33
C ASN A 187 24.71 3.19 -11.21
N LEU A 188 23.73 3.49 -12.07
CA LEU A 188 22.95 4.73 -11.98
C LEU A 188 22.20 4.83 -10.64
N LEU A 189 21.57 3.73 -10.18
CA LEU A 189 20.86 3.73 -8.91
C LEU A 189 21.80 3.96 -7.71
N ARG A 190 23.01 3.41 -7.74
CA ARG A 190 24.04 3.67 -6.72
C ARG A 190 24.48 5.14 -6.71
N GLU A 191 24.67 5.75 -7.87
CA GLU A 191 25.00 7.18 -7.98
C GLU A 191 23.87 8.04 -7.39
N LEU A 192 22.63 7.75 -7.78
CA LEU A 192 21.46 8.46 -7.26
C LEU A 192 21.32 8.29 -5.75
N GLU A 193 21.58 7.09 -5.21
CA GLU A 193 21.55 6.84 -3.78
C GLU A 193 22.59 7.66 -3.02
N SER A 194 23.82 7.77 -3.54
CA SER A 194 24.86 8.65 -2.98
C SER A 194 24.37 10.11 -2.93
N ARG A 195 23.83 10.62 -4.04
CA ARG A 195 23.33 11.99 -4.16
C ARG A 195 22.10 12.25 -3.29
N MET A 196 21.28 11.23 -3.05
CA MET A 196 20.17 11.29 -2.10
C MET A 196 20.69 11.39 -0.66
N LYS A 197 21.67 10.56 -0.27
CA LYS A 197 22.26 10.57 1.08
C LYS A 197 22.86 11.93 1.45
N GLU A 198 23.55 12.58 0.51
CA GLU A 198 24.04 13.97 0.66
C GLU A 198 22.94 14.99 0.99
N ARG A 199 21.68 14.69 0.64
CA ARG A 199 20.50 15.54 0.86
C ARG A 199 19.69 15.11 2.08
N GLY A 200 20.26 14.31 2.97
CA GLY A 200 19.61 13.84 4.20
C GLY A 200 18.68 12.66 3.98
N TYR A 201 18.81 11.93 2.87
CA TYR A 201 18.10 10.66 2.70
C TYR A 201 18.68 9.60 3.64
N ILE A 202 17.91 9.26 4.67
CA ILE A 202 18.23 8.20 5.62
C ILE A 202 17.68 6.86 5.09
N GLY A 203 17.64 6.68 3.76
CA GLY A 203 17.06 5.51 3.10
C GLY A 203 17.32 4.23 3.86
N GLY A 204 16.27 3.42 4.01
CA GLY A 204 16.24 2.26 4.90
C GLY A 204 17.58 1.52 4.81
N SER A 205 18.34 1.57 5.91
CA SER A 205 19.71 1.11 6.01
C SER A 205 19.95 -0.14 5.18
N ILE A 206 20.99 -0.12 4.34
CA ILE A 206 21.72 -1.34 4.01
C ILE A 206 22.16 -1.93 5.36
N GLY A 207 21.44 -2.94 5.88
CA GLY A 207 21.65 -3.42 7.25
C GLY A 207 20.66 -4.50 7.69
N LEU A 208 20.93 -5.73 7.26
CA LEU A 208 20.69 -7.02 7.94
C LEU A 208 19.60 -7.08 9.03
N VAL A 209 18.47 -7.72 8.72
CA VAL A 209 17.83 -8.62 9.69
C VAL A 209 18.14 -10.04 9.22
N PHE A 210 19.06 -10.71 9.94
CA PHE A 210 19.34 -12.13 9.78
C PHE A 210 18.05 -12.93 9.98
N VAL A 211 17.75 -13.82 9.04
CA VAL A 211 16.98 -15.01 9.34
C VAL A 211 17.54 -16.15 8.51
N ASP A 212 18.20 -17.09 9.18
CA ASP A 212 18.41 -18.44 8.67
C ASP A 212 17.04 -19.04 8.35
N VAL A 213 16.60 -18.94 7.10
CA VAL A 213 15.51 -19.77 6.56
C VAL A 213 15.93 -20.23 5.17
N GLU A 214 16.03 -21.56 5.06
CA GLU A 214 16.46 -22.32 3.89
C GLU A 214 15.92 -21.79 2.55
N GLU A 215 16.87 -21.53 1.66
CA GLU A 215 16.91 -21.45 0.18
C GLU A 215 15.79 -20.81 -0.66
N GLU A 216 14.66 -20.42 -0.11
CA GLU A 216 13.63 -19.63 -0.81
C GLU A 216 13.39 -18.26 -0.14
N ALA A 217 14.18 -17.97 0.89
CA ALA A 217 14.43 -16.63 1.42
C ALA A 217 15.72 -15.99 0.84
N LYS A 218 16.16 -16.44 -0.35
CA LYS A 218 17.16 -15.72 -1.17
C LYS A 218 16.58 -14.44 -1.81
N GLU A 219 15.91 -13.60 -1.01
CA GLU A 219 15.70 -12.18 -1.32
C GLU A 219 16.84 -11.35 -0.67
N GLU A 220 18.07 -11.85 -0.75
CA GLU A 220 19.26 -11.04 -0.60
C GLU A 220 19.42 -10.18 -1.86
N ILE A 221 18.72 -9.03 -1.88
CA ILE A 221 19.16 -7.69 -2.31
C ILE A 221 18.09 -6.73 -1.75
N VAL A 222 18.27 -6.34 -0.48
CA VAL A 222 17.41 -5.40 0.26
C VAL A 222 17.68 -3.95 -0.20
N GLY A 223 17.67 -3.69 -1.52
CA GLY A 223 17.95 -2.35 -2.06
C GLY A 223 17.36 -2.04 -3.44
N LEU A 224 16.93 -3.05 -4.21
CA LEU A 224 16.43 -2.87 -5.57
C LEU A 224 14.94 -3.22 -5.65
N HIS A 225 14.11 -2.30 -5.18
CA HIS A 225 12.67 -2.36 -5.41
C HIS A 225 12.39 -2.26 -6.92
N SER A 226 11.35 -2.93 -7.40
CA SER A 226 11.01 -2.94 -8.83
C SER A 226 10.73 -1.53 -9.37
N GLU A 227 10.20 -0.62 -8.54
CA GLU A 227 10.02 0.80 -8.90
C GLU A 227 11.35 1.47 -9.25
N ARG A 228 12.39 1.21 -8.46
CA ARG A 228 13.72 1.80 -8.67
C ARG A 228 14.37 1.24 -9.91
N LEU A 229 14.26 -0.07 -10.14
CA LEU A 229 14.75 -0.70 -11.37
C LEU A 229 14.06 -0.11 -12.60
N ALA A 230 12.73 0.02 -12.56
CA ALA A 230 11.95 0.63 -13.62
C ALA A 230 12.36 2.10 -13.87
N LEU A 231 12.57 2.88 -12.81
CA LEU A 231 13.01 4.28 -12.92
C LEU A 231 14.43 4.39 -13.48
N GLY A 232 15.37 3.57 -13.00
CA GLY A 232 16.75 3.56 -13.49
C GLY A 232 16.81 3.20 -14.96
N PHE A 233 16.09 2.16 -15.38
CA PHE A 233 15.99 1.78 -16.78
C PHE A 233 15.33 2.88 -17.64
N ALA A 234 14.28 3.53 -17.13
CA ALA A 234 13.62 4.63 -17.82
C ALA A 234 14.51 5.86 -17.97
N LEU A 235 15.33 6.19 -16.97
CA LEU A 235 16.27 7.30 -17.02
C LEU A 235 17.37 7.09 -18.08
N LEU A 236 17.80 5.84 -18.30
CA LEU A 236 18.78 5.49 -19.32
C LEU A 236 18.19 5.50 -20.74
N ASN A 237 16.95 5.07 -20.90
CA ASN A 237 16.36 4.81 -22.21
C ASN A 237 15.39 5.89 -22.72
N ILE A 238 14.86 6.75 -21.84
CA ILE A 238 13.91 7.80 -22.22
C ILE A 238 14.62 9.17 -22.25
N PRO A 239 14.63 9.90 -23.39
CA PRO A 239 15.30 11.20 -23.52
C PRO A 239 14.86 12.24 -22.48
N LYS A 240 15.77 13.14 -22.10
CA LYS A 240 15.45 14.30 -21.24
C LYS A 240 14.32 15.12 -21.84
N GLY A 241 13.42 15.63 -21.00
CA GLY A 241 12.24 16.41 -21.41
C GLY A 241 10.96 15.60 -21.61
N VAL A 242 11.03 14.27 -21.70
CA VAL A 242 9.85 13.40 -21.76
C VAL A 242 9.48 12.93 -20.36
N THR A 243 8.21 13.03 -19.97
CA THR A 243 7.71 12.51 -18.69
C THR A 243 7.82 10.99 -18.63
N ILE A 244 8.44 10.47 -17.56
CA ILE A 244 8.54 9.03 -17.31
C ILE A 244 7.23 8.57 -16.64
N ARG A 245 6.65 7.48 -17.17
CA ARG A 245 5.45 6.85 -16.60
C ARG A 245 5.79 5.43 -16.16
N ILE A 246 5.52 5.12 -14.90
CA ILE A 246 5.75 3.82 -14.29
C ILE A 246 4.44 3.31 -13.71
N MET A 247 4.18 2.04 -13.92
CA MET A 247 3.00 1.35 -13.41
C MET A 247 3.45 0.31 -12.38
N LYS A 248 2.66 0.12 -11.32
CA LYS A 248 2.95 -0.83 -10.24
C LYS A 248 1.69 -1.61 -9.84
N ASN A 249 1.82 -2.92 -9.69
CA ASN A 249 0.70 -3.80 -9.29
C ASN A 249 0.47 -3.86 -7.76
N LEU A 250 1.24 -3.12 -6.97
CA LEU A 250 1.13 -3.02 -5.51
C LEU A 250 1.19 -1.55 -5.09
N ARG A 251 0.74 -1.22 -3.87
CA ARG A 251 0.91 0.12 -3.30
C ARG A 251 2.39 0.47 -3.22
N MET A 252 2.74 1.71 -3.55
CA MET A 252 4.12 2.16 -3.46
C MET A 252 4.55 2.28 -1.99
N CYS A 253 5.74 1.77 -1.67
CA CYS A 253 6.26 1.86 -0.30
C CYS A 253 6.80 3.26 0.01
N THR A 254 6.87 3.59 1.30
CA THR A 254 7.35 4.88 1.78
C THR A 254 8.77 5.19 1.31
N ASP A 255 9.65 4.20 1.35
CA ASP A 255 11.05 4.37 0.94
C ASP A 255 11.20 4.68 -0.56
N CYS A 256 10.38 4.05 -1.41
CA CYS A 256 10.32 4.41 -2.84
C CYS A 256 9.69 5.78 -3.05
N HIS A 257 8.64 6.11 -2.30
CA HIS A 257 8.00 7.42 -2.40
C HIS A 257 8.98 8.57 -2.08
N GLU A 258 9.74 8.45 -0.98
CA GLU A 258 10.78 9.43 -0.63
C GLU A 258 11.92 9.48 -1.66
N ALA A 259 12.38 8.32 -2.12
CA ALA A 259 13.42 8.27 -3.15
C ALA A 259 12.97 8.95 -4.45
N PHE A 260 11.74 8.71 -4.91
CA PHE A 260 11.22 9.33 -6.13
C PHE A 260 11.08 10.85 -6.01
N LYS A 261 10.66 11.35 -4.84
CA LYS A 261 10.68 12.79 -4.54
C LYS A 261 12.09 13.34 -4.73
N LEU A 262 13.08 12.79 -4.03
CA LEU A 262 14.46 13.27 -4.10
C LEU A 262 15.05 13.15 -5.51
N ILE A 263 14.86 12.02 -6.18
CA ILE A 263 15.37 11.79 -7.53
C ILE A 263 14.78 12.83 -8.50
N SER A 264 13.48 13.17 -8.40
CA SER A 264 12.86 14.16 -9.30
C SER A 264 13.57 15.52 -9.23
N LYS A 265 14.07 15.90 -8.05
CA LYS A 265 14.86 17.10 -7.81
C LYS A 265 16.31 16.95 -8.30
N ILE A 266 16.91 15.79 -8.09
CA ILE A 266 18.31 15.49 -8.43
C ILE A 266 18.54 15.46 -9.95
N VAL A 267 17.59 14.90 -10.71
CA VAL A 267 17.69 14.79 -12.17
C VAL A 267 16.87 15.85 -12.92
N GLU A 268 16.18 16.73 -12.19
CA GLU A 268 15.33 17.81 -12.72
C GLU A 268 14.32 17.28 -13.74
N ARG A 269 13.56 16.25 -13.35
CA ARG A 269 12.63 15.56 -14.24
C ARG A 269 11.36 15.11 -13.54
N ASP A 270 10.23 15.31 -14.22
CA ASP A 270 8.90 14.92 -13.74
C ASP A 270 8.66 13.41 -13.97
N PHE A 271 8.13 12.74 -12.96
CA PHE A 271 7.75 11.32 -13.01
C PHE A 271 6.29 11.14 -12.63
N VAL A 272 5.64 10.17 -13.26
CA VAL A 272 4.30 9.72 -12.88
C VAL A 272 4.37 8.25 -12.54
N VAL A 273 3.97 7.89 -11.33
CA VAL A 273 3.85 6.49 -10.90
C VAL A 273 2.39 6.21 -10.60
N ARG A 274 1.81 5.21 -11.26
CA ARG A 274 0.49 4.69 -10.91
C ARG A 274 0.66 3.42 -10.08
N ASP A 275 0.17 3.45 -8.85
CA ASP A 275 0.00 2.25 -8.04
C ASP A 275 -1.47 1.80 -8.01
N VAL A 276 -1.78 0.79 -7.19
CA VAL A 276 -3.15 0.26 -7.05
C VAL A 276 -4.15 1.27 -6.46
N ASN A 277 -3.67 2.31 -5.78
CA ASN A 277 -4.50 3.27 -5.08
C ASN A 277 -4.70 4.56 -5.89
N ARG A 278 -3.65 5.07 -6.54
CA ARG A 278 -3.67 6.39 -7.19
C ARG A 278 -2.47 6.64 -8.13
N PHE A 279 -2.48 7.83 -8.71
CA PHE A 279 -1.33 8.42 -9.39
C PHE A 279 -0.53 9.31 -8.44
N HIS A 280 0.77 9.13 -8.48
CA HIS A 280 1.77 9.93 -7.80
C HIS A 280 2.52 10.74 -8.85
N HIS A 281 2.42 12.07 -8.78
CA HIS A 281 3.17 12.96 -9.67
C HIS A 281 4.32 13.55 -8.89
N PHE A 282 5.54 13.15 -9.24
CA PHE A 282 6.77 13.61 -8.62
C PHE A 282 7.38 14.75 -9.41
N LYS A 283 7.58 15.88 -8.74
CA LYS A 283 8.12 17.10 -9.33
C LYS A 283 8.90 17.90 -8.29
N ASN A 284 10.14 18.26 -8.62
CA ASN A 284 10.98 19.16 -7.82
C ASN A 284 11.10 18.78 -6.32
N GLY A 285 11.07 17.48 -5.98
CA GLY A 285 11.15 17.05 -4.58
C GLY A 285 9.80 16.83 -3.90
N HIS A 286 8.69 17.02 -4.60
CA HIS A 286 7.34 16.93 -4.05
C HIS A 286 6.51 15.88 -4.80
N CYS A 287 5.53 15.31 -4.10
CA CYS A 287 4.51 14.46 -4.68
C CYS A 287 3.12 15.09 -4.50
N THR A 288 2.24 14.94 -5.49
CA THR A 288 0.86 15.44 -5.43
C THR A 288 -0.02 14.77 -4.36
N CYS A 289 0.43 13.69 -3.73
CA CYS A 289 -0.31 13.04 -2.65
C CYS A 289 -0.12 13.71 -1.27
N SER A 290 0.78 14.70 -1.16
CA SER A 290 1.08 15.44 0.08
C SER A 290 1.40 14.55 1.28
N ASP A 291 2.01 13.40 1.01
CA ASP A 291 2.35 12.37 1.97
C ASP A 291 1.17 11.57 2.59
N PHE A 292 -0.04 11.73 2.05
CA PHE A 292 -1.25 11.01 2.46
C PHE A 292 -1.66 9.95 1.41
N TRP A 293 -0.78 8.98 1.12
CA TRP A 293 -1.03 7.89 0.14
C TRP A 293 -1.44 6.54 0.75
#